data_AF-A0A947WI72-F1
#
_entry.id   AF-A0A947WI72-F1
#
_cell.length_a   1.000
_cell.length_b   1.000
_cell.length_c   1.000
_cell.angle_alpha   90.00
_cell.angle_beta   90.00
_cell.angle_gamma   90.00
#
_symmetry.space_group_name_H-M   'P 1'
#
loop_
_entity.id
_entity.type
_entity.pdbx_description
1 polymer ?
#
loop_
_entity_poly.entity_id
_entity_poly.type
_entity_poly.pdbx_seq_one_letter_code
_entity_poly.pdbx_strand_id
1 'polypeptide(L)'
;MNKRLTPDLVVALFVLKQMGEEKYPGVSRARIESVESLPDDKNAWLLEEEGALSFYFKDATFPRGSGYSFSRLVAGKLGIEDDYVLEQCIAIAEGREIASAGMVYNLMQNIIKEFEARPEKAIRACQPIITSHFHSLSRKVSGLAHEYTEKFNSGEINAWILKKAKRDVRVLMIESKMDGMTYFLHNHENVQADIVCQVFGPNKVVISASRRGNIDLSDVAAIVRIETAKKKKESLQGLSVNDLRVKGPVAGIEEWTYDPLAPAIVYKKQEESDESALSMKEITTALQLGLEAQNVDIGDENIKNKQLYFAYHLSSKSGVDIEKELKERESKLRQLKENIAILNEDDMVHVSEE
;
A
#
# COMPACT_ATOMS: atom_id res chain seq x y z
N MET A 1 -33.37 -13.89 5.77
CA MET A 1 -32.04 -14.15 5.16
C MET A 1 -31.04 -14.25 6.30
N ASN A 2 -30.66 -15.46 6.73
CA ASN A 2 -29.75 -15.66 7.86
C ASN A 2 -28.43 -14.94 7.59
N LYS A 3 -28.18 -13.84 8.29
CA LYS A 3 -26.96 -13.04 8.11
C LYS A 3 -25.85 -13.75 8.88
N ARG A 4 -25.02 -14.47 8.12
CA ARG A 4 -23.92 -15.29 8.63
C ARG A 4 -22.88 -14.40 9.33
N LEU A 5 -22.48 -14.81 10.54
CA LEU A 5 -21.30 -14.28 11.22
C LEU A 5 -20.08 -14.35 10.27
N THR A 6 -19.24 -13.32 10.26
CA THR A 6 -18.02 -13.26 9.44
C THR A 6 -16.79 -13.00 10.30
N PRO A 7 -15.58 -13.39 9.86
CA PRO A 7 -14.34 -13.03 10.57
C PRO A 7 -14.21 -11.53 10.84
N ASP A 8 -14.60 -10.70 9.86
CA ASP A 8 -14.66 -9.24 9.98
C ASP A 8 -15.54 -8.76 11.14
N LEU A 9 -16.77 -9.29 11.28
CA LEU A 9 -17.63 -8.92 12.40
C LEU A 9 -17.03 -9.37 13.74
N VAL A 10 -16.40 -10.55 13.80
CA VAL A 10 -15.75 -11.03 15.02
C VAL A 10 -14.61 -10.09 15.43
N VAL A 11 -13.77 -9.65 14.48
CA VAL A 11 -12.71 -8.68 14.75
C VAL A 11 -13.31 -7.34 15.16
N ALA A 12 -14.35 -6.84 14.49
CA ALA A 12 -15.03 -5.60 14.84
C ALA A 12 -15.52 -5.60 16.30
N LEU A 13 -16.14 -6.70 16.73
CA LEU A 13 -16.62 -6.88 18.11
C LEU A 13 -15.46 -6.98 19.11
N PHE A 14 -14.36 -7.66 18.75
CA PHE A 14 -13.15 -7.69 19.58
C PHE A 14 -12.60 -6.28 19.81
N VAL A 15 -12.42 -5.50 18.74
CA VAL A 15 -11.89 -4.13 18.78
C VAL A 15 -12.78 -3.23 19.63
N LEU A 16 -14.10 -3.30 19.39
CA LEU A 16 -15.08 -2.53 20.15
C LEU A 16 -15.03 -2.87 21.64
N LYS A 17 -14.95 -4.14 22.01
CA LYS A 17 -14.86 -4.57 23.41
C LYS A 17 -13.53 -4.19 24.07
N GLN A 18 -12.43 -4.26 23.34
CA GLN A 18 -11.10 -4.06 23.88
C GLN A 18 -10.73 -2.57 23.99
N MET A 19 -11.21 -1.74 23.06
CA MET A 19 -10.76 -0.36 22.88
C MET A 19 -11.91 0.65 22.85
N GLY A 20 -13.16 0.20 22.92
CA GLY A 20 -14.33 1.07 22.80
C GLY A 20 -14.85 1.67 24.10
N GLU A 21 -14.30 1.31 25.26
CA GLU A 21 -14.83 1.68 26.59
C GLU A 21 -14.93 3.20 26.79
N GLU A 22 -13.97 3.97 26.27
CA GLU A 22 -13.98 5.44 26.36
C GLU A 22 -15.16 6.05 25.60
N LYS A 23 -15.46 5.54 24.40
CA LYS A 23 -16.53 6.06 23.54
C LYS A 23 -17.90 5.44 23.84
N TYR A 24 -17.91 4.19 24.28
CA TYR A 24 -19.09 3.40 24.59
C TYR A 24 -18.91 2.74 25.98
N PRO A 25 -19.24 3.46 27.08
CA PRO A 25 -19.06 2.94 28.42
C PRO A 25 -19.79 1.61 28.67
N GLY A 26 -19.10 0.65 29.29
CA GLY A 26 -19.62 -0.69 29.57
C GLY A 26 -19.47 -1.70 28.43
N VAL A 27 -19.01 -1.28 27.24
CA VAL A 27 -18.94 -2.15 26.06
C VAL A 27 -17.99 -3.35 26.26
N SER A 28 -16.94 -3.20 27.07
CA SER A 28 -16.02 -4.29 27.41
C SER A 28 -16.72 -5.51 28.02
N ARG A 29 -17.82 -5.28 28.76
CA ARG A 29 -18.62 -6.32 29.43
C ARG A 29 -19.95 -6.60 28.74
N ALA A 30 -20.23 -5.91 27.63
CA ALA A 30 -21.49 -6.05 26.91
C ALA A 30 -21.73 -7.50 26.47
N ARG A 31 -22.98 -7.94 26.58
CA ARG A 31 -23.43 -9.22 26.04
C ARG A 31 -23.62 -9.07 24.53
N ILE A 32 -23.42 -10.18 23.82
CA ILE A 32 -23.65 -10.23 22.38
C ILE A 32 -24.89 -11.07 22.18
N GLU A 33 -25.87 -10.49 21.50
CA GLU A 33 -27.14 -11.14 21.19
C GLU A 33 -27.33 -11.14 19.68
N SER A 34 -27.69 -12.31 19.13
CA SER A 34 -28.04 -12.44 17.72
C SER A 34 -29.57 -12.45 17.61
N VAL A 35 -30.10 -11.49 16.85
CA VAL A 35 -31.54 -11.39 16.57
C VAL A 35 -31.78 -11.48 15.06
N GLU A 36 -32.84 -12.15 14.65
CA GLU A 36 -33.22 -12.25 13.24
C GLU A 36 -33.84 -10.96 12.72
N SER A 37 -34.59 -10.26 13.58
CA SER A 37 -35.21 -8.96 13.33
C SER A 37 -35.25 -8.14 14.62
N LEU A 38 -35.39 -6.82 14.48
CA LEU A 38 -35.72 -5.95 15.60
C LEU A 38 -37.18 -6.20 16.02
N PRO A 39 -37.53 -5.95 17.30
CA PRO A 39 -38.92 -5.82 17.72
C PRO A 39 -39.66 -4.78 16.87
N ASP A 40 -40.95 -5.00 16.59
CA ASP A 40 -41.74 -4.14 15.69
C ASP A 40 -41.83 -2.68 16.17
N ASP A 41 -41.68 -2.46 17.47
CA ASP A 41 -41.72 -1.15 18.14
C ASP A 41 -40.34 -0.50 18.30
N LYS A 42 -39.26 -1.15 17.87
CA LYS A 42 -37.88 -0.64 18.01
C LYS A 42 -37.19 -0.44 16.67
N ASN A 43 -36.36 0.60 16.64
CA ASN A 43 -35.38 0.82 15.58
C ASN A 43 -33.96 0.82 16.20
N ALA A 44 -32.92 0.84 15.36
CA ALA A 44 -31.56 0.70 15.87
C ALA A 44 -31.14 1.88 16.75
N TRP A 45 -31.65 3.08 16.44
CA TRP A 45 -31.42 4.28 17.23
C TRP A 45 -32.02 4.17 18.65
N LEU A 46 -33.27 3.70 18.78
CA LEU A 46 -33.92 3.48 20.07
C LEU A 46 -33.17 2.45 20.92
N LEU A 47 -32.68 1.37 20.30
CA LEU A 47 -31.86 0.38 21.00
C LEU A 47 -30.55 0.99 21.51
N GLU A 48 -29.95 1.91 20.77
CA GLU A 48 -28.73 2.60 21.20
C GLU A 48 -28.99 3.53 22.39
N GLU A 49 -30.13 4.22 22.43
CA GLU A 49 -30.56 5.00 23.62
C GLU A 49 -30.75 4.11 24.86
N GLU A 50 -31.17 2.86 24.66
CA GLU A 50 -31.27 1.84 25.71
C GLU A 50 -29.92 1.18 26.07
N GLY A 51 -28.83 1.60 25.42
CA GLY A 51 -27.48 1.10 25.68
C GLY A 51 -27.08 -0.14 24.87
N ALA A 52 -27.82 -0.47 23.81
CA ALA A 52 -27.52 -1.59 22.92
C ALA A 52 -26.96 -1.11 21.57
N LEU A 53 -25.69 -1.44 21.30
CA LEU A 53 -25.05 -1.13 20.02
C LEU A 53 -25.46 -2.14 18.95
N SER A 54 -26.02 -1.62 17.87
CA SER A 54 -26.59 -2.43 16.80
C SER A 54 -25.63 -2.51 15.60
N PHE A 55 -25.55 -3.68 14.98
CA PHE A 55 -24.82 -3.91 13.72
C PHE A 55 -25.80 -4.31 12.62
N TYR A 56 -25.47 -3.99 11.36
CA TYR A 56 -26.22 -4.33 10.14
C TYR A 56 -27.52 -3.57 9.84
N PHE A 57 -28.07 -2.81 10.78
CA PHE A 57 -29.27 -1.99 10.54
C PHE A 57 -28.89 -0.66 9.88
N LYS A 58 -29.73 -0.18 8.97
CA LYS A 58 -29.41 0.99 8.12
C LYS A 58 -29.20 2.27 8.95
N ASP A 59 -29.93 2.36 10.05
CA ASP A 59 -30.01 3.45 11.01
C ASP A 59 -29.13 3.23 12.26
N ALA A 60 -28.40 2.11 12.34
CA ALA A 60 -27.47 1.86 13.44
C ALA A 60 -26.21 2.72 13.35
N THR A 61 -25.50 2.85 14.48
CA THR A 61 -24.13 3.39 14.55
C THR A 61 -23.17 2.62 13.64
N PHE A 62 -23.38 1.32 13.46
CA PHE A 62 -22.58 0.45 12.59
C PHE A 62 -23.42 -0.15 11.44
N PRO A 63 -23.79 0.65 10.42
CA PRO A 63 -24.69 0.20 9.37
C PRO A 63 -23.98 -0.70 8.35
N ARG A 64 -24.75 -1.57 7.68
CA ARG A 64 -24.26 -2.35 6.55
C ARG A 64 -24.16 -1.48 5.30
N GLY A 65 -23.18 -1.75 4.44
CA GLY A 65 -23.11 -1.15 3.10
C GLY A 65 -22.48 0.24 3.07
N SER A 66 -21.73 0.61 4.11
CA SER A 66 -20.96 1.86 4.19
C SER A 66 -19.76 1.90 3.23
N GLY A 67 -19.52 0.85 2.44
CA GLY A 67 -18.33 0.71 1.60
C GLY A 67 -17.07 0.24 2.35
N TYR A 68 -17.16 0.06 3.68
CA TYR A 68 -16.07 -0.41 4.53
C TYR A 68 -16.42 -1.75 5.20
N SER A 69 -15.38 -2.50 5.58
CA SER A 69 -15.50 -3.64 6.50
C SER A 69 -15.96 -3.16 7.89
N PHE A 70 -16.66 -4.01 8.66
CA PHE A 70 -17.12 -3.64 9.99
C PHE A 70 -15.97 -3.31 10.93
N SER A 71 -14.87 -4.05 10.83
CA SER A 71 -13.69 -3.80 11.64
C SER A 71 -13.07 -2.43 11.37
N ARG A 72 -13.01 -1.99 10.10
CA ARG A 72 -12.62 -0.61 9.73
C ARG A 72 -13.62 0.43 10.19
N LEU A 73 -14.92 0.16 10.06
CA LEU A 73 -15.96 1.07 10.51
C LEU A 73 -15.89 1.31 12.02
N VAL A 74 -15.68 0.26 12.81
CA VAL A 74 -15.44 0.35 14.25
C VAL A 74 -14.16 1.14 14.53
N ALA A 75 -13.05 0.83 13.87
CA ALA A 75 -11.78 1.53 14.06
C ALA A 75 -11.90 3.04 13.81
N GLY A 76 -12.54 3.44 12.71
CA GLY A 76 -12.75 4.85 12.39
C GLY A 76 -13.73 5.55 13.32
N LYS A 77 -14.80 4.85 13.76
CA LYS A 77 -15.69 5.38 14.80
C LYS A 77 -14.96 5.58 16.13
N LEU A 78 -13.97 4.76 16.46
CA LEU A 78 -13.17 4.89 17.68
C LEU A 78 -11.98 5.86 17.52
N GLY A 79 -11.65 6.30 16.30
CA GLY A 79 -10.51 7.19 16.05
C GLY A 79 -9.15 6.51 16.19
N ILE A 80 -9.08 5.18 16.00
CA ILE A 80 -7.88 4.35 16.17
C ILE A 80 -7.45 3.69 14.86
N GLU A 81 -7.90 4.21 13.73
CA GLU A 81 -7.64 3.70 12.38
C GLU A 81 -6.15 3.68 11.99
N ASP A 82 -5.32 4.45 12.68
CA ASP A 82 -3.87 4.48 12.49
C ASP A 82 -3.10 3.58 13.48
N ASP A 83 -3.76 2.76 14.30
CA ASP A 83 -3.07 1.78 15.16
C ASP A 83 -2.54 0.59 14.33
N TYR A 84 -1.23 0.32 14.40
CA TYR A 84 -0.59 -0.74 13.63
C TYR A 84 -1.11 -2.13 13.99
N VAL A 85 -1.20 -2.41 15.30
CA VAL A 85 -1.60 -3.71 15.80
C VAL A 85 -3.02 -3.99 15.33
N LEU A 86 -3.87 -2.97 15.38
CA LEU A 86 -5.22 -3.02 14.88
C LEU A 86 -5.27 -3.25 13.36
N GLU A 87 -4.51 -2.51 12.55
CA GLU A 87 -4.49 -2.70 11.10
C GLU A 87 -4.05 -4.13 10.73
N GLN A 88 -3.11 -4.73 11.49
CA GLN A 88 -2.76 -6.14 11.34
C GLN A 88 -3.92 -7.07 11.70
N CYS A 89 -4.65 -6.81 12.78
CA CYS A 89 -5.85 -7.58 13.14
C CYS A 89 -6.98 -7.45 12.09
N ILE A 90 -7.18 -6.24 11.53
CA ILE A 90 -8.15 -5.99 10.45
C ILE A 90 -7.72 -6.75 9.19
N ALA A 91 -6.43 -6.75 8.84
CA ALA A 91 -5.92 -7.48 7.69
C ALA A 91 -6.20 -8.99 7.76
N ILE A 92 -6.17 -9.57 8.96
CA ILE A 92 -6.60 -10.96 9.19
C ILE A 92 -8.07 -11.12 8.84
N ALA A 93 -8.94 -10.25 9.37
CA ALA A 93 -10.38 -10.30 9.10
C ALA A 93 -10.72 -10.17 7.61
N GLU A 94 -9.91 -9.43 6.87
CA GLU A 94 -10.02 -9.20 5.43
C GLU A 94 -9.39 -10.32 4.58
N GLY A 95 -8.73 -11.30 5.20
CA GLY A 95 -8.05 -12.39 4.49
C GLY A 95 -6.85 -11.93 3.65
N ARG A 96 -6.23 -10.80 4.00
CA ARG A 96 -5.06 -10.30 3.28
C ARG A 96 -3.85 -11.22 3.53
N GLU A 97 -3.04 -11.43 2.49
CA GLU A 97 -1.82 -12.24 2.58
C GLU A 97 -0.75 -11.54 3.42
N ILE A 98 -0.82 -11.76 4.73
CA ILE A 98 0.26 -11.46 5.69
C ILE A 98 0.71 -12.81 6.25
N ALA A 99 2.02 -13.00 6.45
CA ALA A 99 2.65 -14.31 6.72
C ALA A 99 2.04 -15.13 7.89
N SER A 100 1.30 -14.49 8.80
CA SER A 100 0.56 -15.12 9.90
C SER A 100 -0.98 -14.99 9.80
N ALA A 101 -1.49 -14.15 8.90
CA ALA A 101 -2.90 -13.80 8.83
C ALA A 101 -3.75 -14.90 8.19
N GLY A 102 -3.24 -15.59 7.17
CA GLY A 102 -3.98 -16.65 6.49
C GLY A 102 -4.38 -17.81 7.41
N MET A 103 -3.49 -18.23 8.31
CA MET A 103 -3.79 -19.32 9.25
C MET A 103 -4.86 -18.92 10.27
N VAL A 104 -4.75 -17.72 10.85
CA VAL A 104 -5.73 -17.22 11.83
C VAL A 104 -7.09 -17.01 11.17
N TYR A 105 -7.11 -16.43 9.97
CA TYR A 105 -8.34 -16.24 9.20
C TYR A 105 -9.05 -17.57 8.90
N ASN A 106 -8.32 -18.57 8.39
CA ASN A 106 -8.88 -19.89 8.09
C ASN A 106 -9.40 -20.59 9.35
N LEU A 107 -8.68 -20.48 10.46
CA LEU A 107 -9.12 -21.02 11.75
C LEU A 107 -10.43 -20.35 12.20
N MET A 108 -10.52 -19.03 12.11
CA MET A 108 -11.75 -18.30 12.44
C MET A 108 -12.91 -18.71 11.53
N GLN A 109 -12.69 -18.83 10.22
CA GLN A 109 -13.71 -19.32 9.29
C GLN A 109 -14.21 -20.72 9.66
N ASN A 110 -13.30 -21.63 10.01
CA ASN A 110 -13.66 -22.99 10.42
C ASN A 110 -14.48 -23.00 11.72
N ILE A 111 -14.09 -22.21 12.72
CA ILE A 111 -14.84 -22.05 13.98
C ILE A 111 -16.24 -21.47 13.70
N ILE A 112 -16.33 -20.43 12.87
CA ILE A 112 -17.61 -19.81 12.51
C ILE A 112 -18.53 -20.81 11.80
N LYS A 113 -17.99 -21.62 10.89
CA LYS A 113 -18.74 -22.66 10.18
C LYS A 113 -19.22 -23.77 11.13
N GLU A 114 -18.37 -24.21 12.05
CA GLU A 114 -18.71 -25.24 13.06
C GLU A 114 -19.83 -24.78 14.00
N PHE A 115 -19.83 -23.50 14.38
CA PHE A 115 -20.82 -22.90 15.28
C PHE A 115 -21.85 -22.03 14.55
N GLU A 116 -22.19 -22.33 13.30
CA GLU A 116 -23.09 -21.51 12.48
C GLU A 116 -24.46 -21.28 13.12
N ALA A 117 -25.02 -22.30 13.78
CA ALA A 117 -26.30 -22.21 14.50
C ALA A 117 -26.20 -21.50 15.87
N ARG A 118 -24.99 -21.16 16.34
CA ARG A 118 -24.71 -20.61 17.68
C ARG A 118 -23.60 -19.55 17.59
N PRO A 119 -23.85 -18.40 16.93
CA PRO A 119 -22.82 -17.39 16.64
C PRO A 119 -22.12 -16.87 17.89
N GLU A 120 -22.79 -16.82 19.04
CA GLU A 120 -22.21 -16.41 20.32
C GLU A 120 -21.12 -17.40 20.79
N LYS A 121 -21.27 -18.69 20.48
CA LYS A 121 -20.21 -19.68 20.75
C LYS A 121 -19.03 -19.48 19.81
N ALA A 122 -19.28 -19.21 18.52
CA ALA A 122 -18.21 -18.91 17.57
C ALA A 122 -17.39 -17.69 18.02
N ILE A 123 -18.06 -16.59 18.40
CA ILE A 123 -17.40 -15.36 18.85
C ILE A 123 -16.55 -15.64 20.10
N ARG A 124 -17.12 -16.31 21.12
CA ARG A 124 -16.37 -16.67 22.34
C ARG A 124 -15.16 -17.57 22.05
N ALA A 125 -15.25 -18.46 21.06
CA ALA A 125 -14.14 -19.33 20.68
C ALA A 125 -13.04 -18.57 19.91
N CYS A 126 -13.42 -17.62 19.05
CA CYS A 126 -12.47 -16.80 18.29
C CYS A 126 -11.79 -15.73 19.15
N GLN A 127 -12.47 -15.20 20.17
CA GLN A 127 -11.98 -14.05 20.93
C GLN A 127 -10.59 -14.27 21.57
N PRO A 128 -10.29 -15.39 22.27
CA PRO A 128 -8.95 -15.65 22.79
C PRO A 128 -7.85 -15.72 21.72
N ILE A 129 -8.18 -16.19 20.52
CA ILE A 129 -7.24 -16.30 19.40
C ILE A 129 -6.83 -14.89 18.95
N ILE A 130 -7.82 -14.01 18.74
CA ILE A 130 -7.59 -12.63 18.33
C ILE A 130 -6.87 -11.85 19.45
N THR A 131 -7.29 -12.01 20.71
CA THR A 131 -6.62 -11.38 21.86
C THR A 131 -5.16 -11.79 21.97
N SER A 132 -4.85 -13.09 21.84
CA SER A 132 -3.48 -13.59 21.88
C SER A 132 -2.65 -13.04 20.73
N HIS A 133 -3.22 -12.99 19.53
CA HIS A 133 -2.57 -12.41 18.35
C HIS A 133 -2.28 -10.92 18.54
N PHE A 134 -3.28 -10.16 19.01
CA PHE A 134 -3.16 -8.74 19.33
C PHE A 134 -2.02 -8.51 20.34
N HIS A 135 -2.02 -9.20 21.49
CA HIS A 135 -0.95 -9.05 22.48
C HIS A 135 0.43 -9.45 21.94
N SER A 136 0.51 -10.48 21.09
CA SER A 136 1.77 -10.88 20.44
C SER A 136 2.31 -9.77 19.55
N LEU A 137 1.44 -9.16 18.74
CA LEU A 137 1.79 -8.01 17.91
C LEU A 137 2.13 -6.78 18.75
N SER A 138 1.36 -6.44 19.78
CA SER A 138 1.66 -5.32 20.68
C SER A 138 3.05 -5.45 21.31
N ARG A 139 3.44 -6.66 21.74
CA ARG A 139 4.79 -6.92 22.27
C ARG A 139 5.89 -6.75 21.22
N LYS A 140 5.62 -7.10 19.95
CA LYS A 140 6.56 -6.84 18.86
C LYS A 140 6.69 -5.33 18.61
N VAL A 141 5.58 -4.61 18.66
CA VAL A 141 5.50 -3.18 18.36
C VAL A 141 6.10 -2.31 19.45
N SER A 142 6.03 -2.73 20.71
CA SER A 142 6.63 -1.99 21.82
C SER A 142 8.15 -1.81 21.67
N GLY A 143 8.82 -2.69 20.93
CA GLY A 143 10.25 -2.55 20.63
C GLY A 143 10.57 -1.57 19.48
N LEU A 144 9.60 -1.22 18.62
CA LEU A 144 9.84 -0.41 17.42
C LEU A 144 10.34 0.99 17.77
N ALA A 145 9.71 1.64 18.77
CA ALA A 145 10.11 2.97 19.21
C ALA A 145 11.52 2.99 19.81
N HIS A 146 11.87 1.94 20.55
CA HIS A 146 13.20 1.77 21.13
C HIS A 146 14.25 1.58 20.03
N GLU A 147 14.05 0.64 19.11
CA GLU A 147 14.97 0.40 17.99
C GLU A 147 15.13 1.65 17.11
N TYR A 148 14.03 2.35 16.80
CA TYR A 148 14.10 3.61 16.07
C TYR A 148 14.96 4.65 16.81
N THR A 149 14.75 4.82 18.11
CA THR A 149 15.50 5.80 18.93
C THR A 149 16.98 5.45 18.97
N GLU A 150 17.32 4.17 19.15
CA GLU A 150 18.71 3.70 19.14
C GLU A 150 19.38 4.00 17.78
N LYS A 151 18.72 3.62 16.67
CA LYS A 151 19.24 3.84 15.31
C LYS A 151 19.33 5.31 14.91
N PHE A 152 18.38 6.13 15.39
CA PHE A 152 18.43 7.57 15.20
C PHE A 152 19.65 8.17 15.91
N ASN A 153 19.87 7.79 17.17
CA ASN A 153 20.99 8.28 17.98
C ASN A 153 22.35 7.78 17.50
N SER A 154 22.42 6.59 16.90
CA SER A 154 23.65 6.04 16.33
C SER A 154 23.95 6.55 14.91
N GLY A 155 23.04 7.31 14.29
CA GLY A 155 23.21 7.82 12.92
C GLY A 155 23.01 6.75 11.84
N GLU A 156 22.38 5.63 12.16
CA GLU A 156 22.06 4.54 11.22
C GLU A 156 20.80 4.82 10.37
N ILE A 157 20.12 5.94 10.64
CA ILE A 157 18.96 6.39 9.86
C ILE A 157 19.42 7.40 8.81
N ASN A 158 19.16 7.08 7.54
CA ASN A 158 19.34 8.04 6.46
C ASN A 158 18.00 8.69 6.15
N ALA A 159 17.86 9.98 6.45
CA ALA A 159 16.66 10.74 6.20
C ALA A 159 16.96 12.00 5.38
N TRP A 160 16.08 12.32 4.43
CA TRP A 160 16.15 13.55 3.67
C TRP A 160 14.76 14.06 3.30
N ILE A 161 14.70 15.32 2.90
CA ILE A 161 13.47 15.98 2.44
C ILE A 161 13.58 16.21 0.95
N LEU A 162 12.63 15.68 0.19
CA LEU A 162 12.44 16.01 -1.21
C LEU A 162 11.41 17.13 -1.32
N LYS A 163 11.83 18.28 -1.85
CA LYS A 163 10.91 19.40 -2.13
C LYS A 163 10.07 19.07 -3.36
N LYS A 164 8.75 18.96 -3.22
CA LYS A 164 7.80 18.93 -4.34
C LYS A 164 7.03 20.25 -4.42
N ALA A 165 6.52 20.60 -5.60
CA ALA A 165 5.86 21.89 -5.85
C ALA A 165 4.74 22.24 -4.84
N LYS A 166 4.04 21.22 -4.31
CA LYS A 166 2.90 21.40 -3.39
C LYS A 166 3.20 21.10 -1.93
N ARG A 167 4.27 20.35 -1.63
CA ARG A 167 4.64 19.93 -0.27
C ARG A 167 6.04 19.33 -0.21
N ASP A 168 6.62 19.34 0.97
CA ASP A 168 7.81 18.57 1.29
C ASP A 168 7.45 17.09 1.47
N VAL A 169 8.30 16.20 0.94
CA VAL A 169 8.18 14.75 1.06
C VAL A 169 9.33 14.24 1.93
N ARG A 170 9.01 13.69 3.10
CA ARG A 170 9.99 13.14 4.04
C ARG A 170 10.31 11.70 3.67
N VAL A 171 11.57 11.43 3.32
CA VAL A 171 12.03 10.08 3.00
C VAL A 171 12.95 9.59 4.10
N LEU A 172 12.72 8.36 4.57
CA LEU A 172 13.48 7.73 5.64
C LEU A 172 13.91 6.33 5.22
N MET A 173 15.20 6.03 5.37
CA MET A 173 15.75 4.69 5.18
C MET A 173 16.32 4.16 6.49
N ILE A 174 16.00 2.91 6.79
CA ILE A 174 16.43 2.24 8.02
C ILE A 174 16.72 0.77 7.73
N GLU A 175 17.83 0.26 8.26
CA GLU A 175 18.05 -1.17 8.36
C GLU A 175 17.40 -1.67 9.65
N SER A 176 16.37 -2.51 9.55
CA SER A 176 15.63 -3.04 10.68
C SER A 176 15.04 -4.40 10.33
N LYS A 177 15.24 -5.38 11.23
CA LYS A 177 14.62 -6.71 11.13
C LYS A 177 13.23 -6.77 11.75
N MET A 178 12.76 -5.69 12.38
CA MET A 178 11.46 -5.67 13.04
C MET A 178 10.33 -5.49 12.02
N ASP A 179 9.40 -6.45 12.03
CA ASP A 179 8.16 -6.32 11.28
C ASP A 179 7.34 -5.14 11.83
N GLY A 180 6.89 -4.26 10.94
CA GLY A 180 6.07 -3.09 11.29
C GLY A 180 6.81 -1.77 11.38
N MET A 181 8.14 -1.76 11.21
CA MET A 181 8.92 -0.52 11.24
C MET A 181 8.44 0.50 10.18
N THR A 182 8.15 0.07 8.95
CA THR A 182 7.58 0.98 7.92
C THR A 182 6.30 1.66 8.39
N TYR A 183 5.38 0.89 8.96
CA TYR A 183 4.13 1.44 9.47
C TYR A 183 4.35 2.39 10.64
N PHE A 184 5.19 2.00 11.61
CA PHE A 184 5.55 2.84 12.75
C PHE A 184 6.08 4.19 12.25
N LEU A 185 7.01 4.21 11.30
CA LEU A 185 7.60 5.44 10.80
C LEU A 185 6.63 6.32 10.00
N HIS A 186 5.64 5.73 9.31
CA HIS A 186 4.60 6.47 8.63
C HIS A 186 3.61 7.15 9.59
N ASN A 187 3.30 6.52 10.73
CA ASN A 187 2.18 6.93 11.60
C ASN A 187 2.61 7.53 12.94
N HIS A 188 3.85 7.32 13.37
CA HIS A 188 4.34 7.88 14.64
C HIS A 188 4.36 9.41 14.57
N GLU A 189 3.74 10.07 15.55
CA GLU A 189 3.48 11.52 15.57
C GLU A 189 4.75 12.37 15.35
N ASN A 190 5.88 11.92 15.91
CA ASN A 190 7.16 12.64 15.79
C ASN A 190 7.96 12.34 14.51
N VAL A 191 7.56 11.33 13.71
CA VAL A 191 8.30 10.92 12.51
C VAL A 191 7.53 11.33 11.26
N GLN A 192 6.32 10.77 11.08
CA GLN A 192 5.43 11.02 9.95
C GLN A 192 6.16 10.99 8.60
N ALA A 193 6.90 9.92 8.34
CA ALA A 193 7.60 9.75 7.06
C ALA A 193 6.59 9.57 5.93
N ASP A 194 6.84 10.21 4.79
CA ASP A 194 6.04 10.02 3.58
C ASP A 194 6.44 8.76 2.84
N ILE A 195 7.73 8.45 2.82
CA ILE A 195 8.30 7.27 2.19
C ILE A 195 9.27 6.62 3.16
N VAL A 196 9.16 5.31 3.33
CA VAL A 196 10.06 4.53 4.16
C VAL A 196 10.69 3.42 3.32
N CYS A 197 12.01 3.33 3.34
CA CYS A 197 12.77 2.18 2.84
C CYS A 197 13.32 1.39 4.01
N GLN A 198 12.69 0.26 4.33
CA GLN A 198 13.16 -0.67 5.35
C GLN A 198 13.99 -1.79 4.71
N VAL A 199 15.18 -2.02 5.23
CA VAL A 199 16.05 -3.13 4.83
C VAL A 199 16.10 -4.15 5.96
N PHE A 200 15.64 -5.37 5.70
CA PHE A 200 15.57 -6.46 6.69
C PHE A 200 16.87 -7.29 6.72
N GLY A 201 17.94 -6.79 6.09
CA GLY A 201 19.17 -7.51 5.77
C GLY A 201 19.32 -7.71 4.25
N PRO A 202 20.21 -8.61 3.80
CA PRO A 202 20.57 -8.73 2.38
C PRO A 202 19.43 -9.26 1.48
N ASN A 203 18.41 -9.87 2.07
CA ASN A 203 17.43 -10.68 1.34
C ASN A 203 16.05 -10.02 1.16
N LYS A 204 15.80 -8.88 1.80
CA LYS A 204 14.48 -8.23 1.77
C LYS A 204 14.60 -6.72 1.96
N VAL A 205 14.03 -5.99 1.02
CA VAL A 205 13.89 -4.53 1.06
C VAL A 205 12.43 -4.18 0.82
N VAL A 206 11.90 -3.25 1.61
CA VAL A 206 10.54 -2.75 1.46
C VAL A 206 10.60 -1.24 1.35
N ILE A 207 10.17 -0.71 0.21
CA ILE A 207 9.95 0.72 0.00
C ILE A 207 8.44 0.93 0.05
N SER A 208 7.92 1.70 0.99
CA SER A 208 6.50 2.02 1.10
C SER A 208 6.25 3.52 1.16
N ALA A 209 5.12 3.94 0.61
CA ALA A 209 4.61 5.30 0.76
C ALA A 209 3.44 5.36 1.74
N SER A 210 3.32 6.48 2.45
CA SER A 210 2.18 6.78 3.30
C SER A 210 0.93 6.99 2.45
N ARG A 211 -0.19 6.37 2.89
CA ARG A 211 -1.50 6.53 2.23
C ARG A 211 -1.99 7.98 2.25
N ARG A 212 -1.62 8.76 3.27
CA ARG A 212 -1.99 10.18 3.40
C ARG A 212 -1.35 11.04 2.32
N GLY A 213 -0.19 10.60 1.82
CA GLY A 213 0.63 11.39 0.92
C GLY A 213 0.27 11.28 -0.56
N ASN A 214 -0.58 10.31 -0.93
CA ASN A 214 -0.90 9.92 -2.31
C ASN A 214 0.33 9.93 -3.24
N ILE A 215 1.43 9.31 -2.78
CA ILE A 215 2.68 9.25 -3.52
C ILE A 215 2.64 8.04 -4.44
N ASP A 216 2.82 8.28 -5.73
CA ASP A 216 3.05 7.23 -6.70
C ASP A 216 4.49 6.71 -6.59
N LEU A 217 4.67 5.39 -6.62
CA LEU A 217 5.99 4.74 -6.62
C LEU A 217 6.28 4.05 -7.96
N SER A 218 5.43 4.20 -8.97
CA SER A 218 5.59 3.54 -10.28
C SER A 218 6.94 3.84 -10.94
N ASP A 219 7.36 5.10 -10.95
CA ASP A 219 8.67 5.52 -11.47
C ASP A 219 9.84 4.95 -10.68
N VAL A 220 9.71 4.88 -9.35
CA VAL A 220 10.72 4.23 -8.48
C VAL A 220 10.79 2.74 -8.80
N ALA A 221 9.65 2.06 -8.97
CA ALA A 221 9.59 0.65 -9.32
C ALA A 221 10.30 0.36 -10.64
N ALA A 222 10.05 1.20 -11.66
CA ALA A 222 10.70 1.07 -12.95
C ALA A 222 12.22 1.25 -12.85
N ILE A 223 12.70 2.26 -12.13
CA ILE A 223 14.15 2.51 -11.99
C ILE A 223 14.82 1.37 -11.22
N VAL A 224 14.25 0.94 -10.09
CA VAL A 224 14.80 -0.18 -9.30
C VAL A 224 14.91 -1.45 -10.15
N ARG A 225 13.90 -1.73 -10.97
CA ARG A 225 13.91 -2.84 -11.93
C ARG A 225 15.01 -2.70 -12.97
N ILE A 226 15.12 -1.53 -13.62
CA ILE A 226 16.17 -1.24 -14.61
C ILE A 226 17.57 -1.44 -14.01
N GLU A 227 17.83 -0.88 -12.83
CA GLU A 227 19.13 -0.99 -12.17
C GLU A 227 19.45 -2.43 -11.76
N THR A 228 18.43 -3.19 -11.35
CA THR A 228 18.61 -4.61 -11.01
C THR A 228 18.97 -5.45 -12.24
N ALA A 229 18.22 -5.31 -13.34
CA ALA A 229 18.53 -6.03 -14.58
C ALA A 229 19.93 -5.68 -15.12
N LYS A 230 20.33 -4.40 -15.05
CA LYS A 230 21.70 -3.99 -15.42
C LYS A 230 22.77 -4.71 -14.61
N LYS A 231 22.57 -4.84 -13.30
CA LYS A 231 23.53 -5.53 -12.41
C LYS A 231 23.61 -7.02 -12.70
N LYS A 232 22.46 -7.65 -12.94
CA LYS A 232 22.37 -9.06 -13.31
C LYS A 232 22.79 -9.34 -14.76
N LYS A 233 22.98 -8.30 -15.58
CA LYS A 233 23.20 -8.39 -17.04
C LYS A 233 22.04 -9.10 -17.75
N GLU A 234 20.84 -8.96 -17.21
CA GLU A 234 19.62 -9.49 -17.84
C GLU A 234 19.12 -8.52 -18.91
N SER A 235 18.64 -9.07 -20.02
CA SER A 235 18.13 -8.30 -21.14
C SER A 235 16.67 -7.92 -20.89
N LEU A 236 16.37 -6.62 -20.89
CA LEU A 236 15.00 -6.10 -20.89
C LEU A 236 14.45 -5.93 -22.31
N GLN A 237 14.95 -6.70 -23.28
CA GLN A 237 14.49 -6.61 -24.67
C GLN A 237 12.98 -6.86 -24.76
N GLY A 238 12.30 -5.95 -25.45
CA GLY A 238 10.85 -6.00 -25.64
C GLY A 238 10.03 -5.42 -24.49
N LEU A 239 10.64 -5.04 -23.35
CA LEU A 239 9.96 -4.34 -22.27
C LEU A 239 10.12 -2.82 -22.42
N SER A 240 8.99 -2.12 -22.38
CA SER A 240 8.95 -0.67 -22.28
C SER A 240 9.06 -0.21 -20.82
N VAL A 241 9.32 1.08 -20.60
CA VAL A 241 9.29 1.68 -19.25
C VAL A 241 7.93 1.48 -18.58
N ASN A 242 6.83 1.50 -19.35
CA ASN A 242 5.49 1.29 -18.79
C ASN A 242 5.30 -0.15 -18.31
N ASP A 243 5.89 -1.14 -18.98
CA ASP A 243 5.86 -2.53 -18.53
C ASP A 243 6.61 -2.71 -17.21
N LEU A 244 7.62 -1.87 -16.94
CA LEU A 244 8.34 -1.87 -15.67
C LEU A 244 7.61 -1.13 -14.55
N ARG A 245 6.55 -0.37 -14.85
CA ARG A 245 5.70 0.32 -13.86
C ARG A 245 4.53 -0.53 -13.37
N VAL A 246 4.27 -1.69 -13.99
CA VAL A 246 3.06 -2.48 -13.71
C VAL A 246 3.10 -3.14 -12.33
N LYS A 247 1.89 -3.42 -11.83
CA LYS A 247 1.65 -4.19 -10.61
C LYS A 247 2.18 -5.62 -10.75
N GLY A 248 2.67 -6.20 -9.66
CA GLY A 248 3.15 -7.57 -9.59
C GLY A 248 4.63 -7.69 -9.92
N PRO A 249 5.16 -8.92 -10.05
CA PRO A 249 6.52 -9.17 -10.56
C PRO A 249 6.61 -8.90 -12.08
N VAL A 250 7.82 -8.69 -12.59
CA VAL A 250 8.12 -8.57 -14.02
C VAL A 250 9.09 -9.67 -14.42
N ALA A 251 8.91 -10.28 -15.59
CA ALA A 251 9.77 -11.35 -16.08
C ALA A 251 11.25 -10.90 -16.18
N GLY A 252 12.16 -11.73 -15.67
CA GLY A 252 13.60 -11.41 -15.53
C GLY A 252 13.96 -10.52 -14.33
N ILE A 253 12.97 -10.04 -13.59
CA ILE A 253 13.19 -9.27 -12.36
C ILE A 253 12.09 -9.60 -11.34
N GLU A 254 11.80 -10.89 -11.17
CA GLU A 254 10.69 -11.38 -10.37
C GLU A 254 10.85 -11.09 -8.87
N GLU A 255 12.07 -10.85 -8.40
CA GLU A 255 12.36 -10.47 -7.02
C GLU A 255 11.70 -9.15 -6.58
N TRP A 256 11.38 -8.26 -7.53
CA TRP A 256 10.85 -6.92 -7.27
C TRP A 256 9.37 -6.86 -7.63
N THR A 257 8.52 -6.91 -6.60
CA THR A 257 7.07 -6.79 -6.74
C THR A 257 6.62 -5.37 -6.39
N TYR A 258 5.76 -4.79 -7.22
CA TYR A 258 5.14 -3.48 -6.96
C TYR A 258 3.62 -3.64 -6.78
N ASP A 259 3.04 -3.01 -5.75
CA ASP A 259 1.59 -2.90 -5.61
C ASP A 259 1.16 -1.43 -5.48
N PRO A 260 0.43 -0.86 -6.46
CA PRO A 260 -0.08 0.51 -6.36
C PRO A 260 -1.20 0.67 -5.32
N LEU A 261 -1.91 -0.40 -4.94
CA LEU A 261 -3.01 -0.32 -3.96
C LEU A 261 -2.52 -0.27 -2.51
N ALA A 262 -1.39 -0.92 -2.25
CA ALA A 262 -0.63 -0.80 -1.03
C ALA A 262 0.73 -0.22 -1.43
N PRO A 263 0.81 1.10 -1.67
CA PRO A 263 1.85 1.75 -2.49
C PRO A 263 3.24 1.40 -1.98
N ALA A 264 3.76 0.29 -2.49
CA ALA A 264 4.94 -0.36 -1.96
C ALA A 264 5.63 -1.18 -3.03
N ILE A 265 6.95 -1.17 -2.96
CA ILE A 265 7.86 -1.97 -3.76
C ILE A 265 8.57 -2.90 -2.79
N VAL A 266 8.50 -4.20 -3.05
CA VAL A 266 9.07 -5.23 -2.20
C VAL A 266 10.08 -6.01 -3.01
N TYR A 267 11.34 -5.96 -2.57
CA TYR A 267 12.33 -6.97 -2.90
C TYR A 267 12.14 -8.14 -1.97
N LYS A 268 11.85 -9.31 -2.51
CA LYS A 268 11.87 -10.57 -1.78
C LYS A 268 12.54 -11.63 -2.61
N LYS A 269 13.58 -12.20 -2.04
CA LYS A 269 14.36 -13.26 -2.65
C LYS A 269 13.63 -14.61 -2.64
N GLN A 270 13.89 -15.45 -3.65
CA GLN A 270 13.33 -16.81 -3.75
C GLN A 270 14.23 -17.91 -3.11
N GLU A 271 15.56 -17.72 -3.05
CA GLU A 271 16.54 -18.68 -2.46
C GLU A 271 17.43 -18.00 -1.39
N GLU A 272 18.23 -18.72 -0.59
CA GLU A 272 18.90 -18.14 0.61
C GLU A 272 20.28 -17.48 0.36
N SER A 273 21.00 -17.71 -0.76
CA SER A 273 22.45 -17.38 -0.90
C SER A 273 22.86 -16.04 -1.52
N ASP A 274 22.07 -15.43 -2.41
CA ASP A 274 22.46 -14.19 -3.12
C ASP A 274 21.95 -12.85 -2.51
N GLU A 275 22.84 -11.92 -2.18
CA GLU A 275 22.42 -10.59 -1.70
C GLU A 275 21.61 -9.82 -2.78
N SER A 276 20.80 -8.84 -2.38
CA SER A 276 20.22 -7.86 -3.31
C SER A 276 21.30 -7.38 -4.29
N ALA A 277 21.01 -7.45 -5.59
CA ALA A 277 21.93 -6.97 -6.61
C ALA A 277 22.22 -5.46 -6.47
N LEU A 278 21.32 -4.73 -5.80
CA LEU A 278 21.47 -3.32 -5.48
C LEU A 278 21.94 -3.12 -4.05
N SER A 279 23.00 -2.33 -3.90
CA SER A 279 23.48 -1.79 -2.64
C SER A 279 22.52 -0.72 -2.09
N MET A 280 22.63 -0.41 -0.80
CA MET A 280 21.85 0.66 -0.17
C MET A 280 21.97 2.00 -0.89
N LYS A 281 23.18 2.37 -1.32
CA LYS A 281 23.43 3.62 -2.04
C LYS A 281 22.70 3.64 -3.39
N GLU A 282 22.64 2.50 -4.08
CA GLU A 282 21.93 2.38 -5.36
C GLU A 282 20.42 2.46 -5.16
N ILE A 283 19.89 1.85 -4.10
CA ILE A 283 18.47 1.98 -3.74
C ILE A 283 18.13 3.44 -3.40
N THR A 284 18.98 4.13 -2.62
CA THR A 284 18.82 5.56 -2.33
C THR A 284 18.81 6.39 -3.61
N THR A 285 19.72 6.08 -4.53
CA THR A 285 19.82 6.78 -5.82
C THR A 285 18.57 6.53 -6.67
N ALA A 286 18.11 5.28 -6.78
CA ALA A 286 16.90 4.92 -7.50
C ALA A 286 15.64 5.61 -6.91
N LEU A 287 15.56 5.71 -5.59
CA LEU A 287 14.51 6.45 -4.88
C LEU A 287 14.51 7.93 -5.25
N GLN A 288 15.66 8.58 -5.14
CA GLN A 288 15.79 10.02 -5.47
C GLN A 288 15.37 10.28 -6.91
N LEU A 289 15.95 9.52 -7.85
CA LEU A 289 15.68 9.68 -9.28
C LEU A 289 14.21 9.41 -9.64
N GLY A 290 13.62 8.36 -9.07
CA GLY A 290 12.22 8.00 -9.34
C GLY A 290 11.23 9.04 -8.81
N LEU A 291 11.53 9.64 -7.66
CA LEU A 291 10.68 10.68 -7.08
C LEU A 291 10.87 12.04 -7.75
N GLU A 292 12.08 12.35 -8.23
CA GLU A 292 12.38 13.57 -9.01
C GLU A 292 11.74 13.53 -10.40
N ALA A 293 11.70 12.35 -11.05
CA ALA A 293 11.02 12.17 -12.33
C ALA A 293 9.51 12.50 -12.30
N GLN A 294 8.93 12.61 -11.09
CA GLN A 294 7.54 13.00 -10.86
C GLN A 294 7.36 14.51 -10.57
N ASN A 295 8.45 15.22 -10.24
CA ASN A 295 8.43 16.66 -9.93
C ASN A 295 8.46 17.56 -11.16
N VAL A 296 8.59 16.99 -12.35
CA VAL A 296 8.63 17.73 -13.59
C VAL A 296 7.20 18.05 -14.01
N ASP A 297 6.77 19.29 -13.78
CA ASP A 297 5.49 19.82 -14.28
C ASP A 297 5.43 19.61 -15.81
N ILE A 298 4.36 18.95 -16.25
CA ILE A 298 4.25 18.43 -17.61
C ILE A 298 3.83 19.55 -18.55
N GLY A 299 4.81 20.29 -19.07
CA GLY A 299 4.76 20.91 -20.40
C GLY A 299 5.32 19.94 -21.46
N ASP A 300 4.86 20.05 -22.71
CA ASP A 300 5.19 19.15 -23.83
C ASP A 300 6.71 18.90 -24.04
N GLU A 301 7.57 19.85 -23.70
CA GLU A 301 9.03 19.70 -23.81
C GLU A 301 9.64 18.76 -22.75
N ASN A 302 8.96 18.52 -21.63
CA ASN A 302 9.48 17.71 -20.53
C ASN A 302 9.08 16.22 -20.60
N ILE A 303 8.09 15.86 -21.43
CA ILE A 303 7.85 14.46 -21.80
C ILE A 303 9.07 13.91 -22.55
N LYS A 304 9.67 14.73 -23.43
CA LYS A 304 10.94 14.40 -24.08
C LYS A 304 12.05 14.21 -23.06
N ASN A 305 12.21 15.07 -22.06
CA ASN A 305 13.25 14.91 -21.04
C ASN A 305 13.05 13.67 -20.16
N LYS A 306 11.81 13.33 -19.77
CA LYS A 306 11.51 12.09 -19.04
C LYS A 306 11.80 10.85 -19.90
N GLN A 307 11.40 10.87 -21.18
CA GLN A 307 11.72 9.81 -22.14
C GLN A 307 13.23 9.72 -22.46
N LEU A 308 13.93 10.84 -22.60
CA LEU A 308 15.39 10.94 -22.79
C LEU A 308 16.14 10.47 -21.55
N TYR A 309 15.62 10.74 -20.35
CA TYR A 309 16.20 10.29 -19.09
C TYR A 309 16.13 8.76 -18.97
N PHE A 310 14.94 8.18 -19.19
CA PHE A 310 14.77 6.74 -19.24
C PHE A 310 15.52 6.11 -20.42
N ALA A 311 15.54 6.74 -21.60
CA ALA A 311 16.30 6.29 -22.77
C ALA A 311 17.82 6.35 -22.53
N TYR A 312 18.34 7.36 -21.85
CA TYR A 312 19.76 7.48 -21.46
C TYR A 312 20.15 6.39 -20.47
N HIS A 313 19.30 6.10 -19.48
CA HIS A 313 19.53 5.01 -18.55
C HIS A 313 19.36 3.63 -19.20
N LEU A 314 18.47 3.47 -20.18
CA LEU A 314 18.32 2.22 -20.93
C LEU A 314 19.43 2.01 -21.98
N SER A 315 20.00 3.07 -22.55
CA SER A 315 21.01 3.01 -23.63
C SER A 315 22.45 2.98 -23.17
N SER A 316 22.75 3.52 -21.99
CA SER A 316 24.13 3.69 -21.55
C SER A 316 24.95 2.38 -21.48
N LYS A 317 24.35 1.17 -21.56
CA LYS A 317 25.09 -0.11 -21.71
C LYS A 317 24.41 -1.24 -22.53
N SER A 318 23.29 -1.00 -23.22
CA SER A 318 22.55 -2.07 -23.96
C SER A 318 22.92 -2.22 -25.45
N GLY A 319 23.86 -1.41 -25.97
CA GLY A 319 24.30 -1.51 -27.36
C GLY A 319 23.25 -1.09 -28.39
N VAL A 320 22.17 -0.42 -27.97
CA VAL A 320 21.18 0.16 -28.87
C VAL A 320 21.69 1.53 -29.32
N ASP A 321 21.92 1.68 -30.62
CA ASP A 321 22.35 2.92 -31.27
C ASP A 321 21.18 3.93 -31.31
N ILE A 322 20.94 4.56 -30.16
CA ILE A 322 19.87 5.53 -29.95
C ILE A 322 20.01 6.74 -30.86
N GLU A 323 21.24 7.09 -31.29
CA GLU A 323 21.42 8.18 -32.23
C GLU A 323 20.75 7.86 -33.57
N LYS A 324 20.79 6.59 -33.99
CA LYS A 324 20.11 6.11 -35.19
C LYS A 324 18.60 6.08 -35.03
N GLU A 325 18.08 5.56 -33.91
CA GLU A 325 16.62 5.54 -33.65
C GLU A 325 16.03 6.94 -33.47
N LEU A 326 16.75 7.86 -32.81
CA LEU A 326 16.34 9.27 -32.68
C LEU A 326 16.35 9.96 -34.04
N LYS A 327 17.41 9.79 -34.85
CA LYS A 327 17.46 10.33 -36.22
C LYS A 327 16.34 9.78 -37.10
N GLU A 328 16.02 8.48 -37.00
CA GLU A 328 14.90 7.87 -37.73
C GLU A 328 13.54 8.41 -37.26
N ARG A 329 13.34 8.58 -35.94
CA ARG A 329 12.10 9.14 -35.41
C ARG A 329 11.94 10.61 -35.74
N GLU A 330 13.00 11.41 -35.65
CA GLU A 330 12.98 12.83 -36.05
C GLU A 330 12.68 12.99 -37.54
N SER A 331 13.26 12.12 -38.39
CA SER A 331 12.96 12.05 -39.81
C SER A 331 11.48 11.74 -40.08
N LYS A 332 10.93 10.72 -39.40
CA LYS A 332 9.50 10.36 -39.50
C LYS A 332 8.57 11.48 -39.02
N LEU A 333 8.94 12.16 -37.94
CA LEU A 333 8.15 13.27 -37.39
C LEU A 333 8.18 14.49 -38.31
N ARG A 334 9.30 14.73 -38.98
CA ARG A 334 9.44 15.79 -39.99
C ARG A 334 8.58 15.49 -41.22
N GLN A 335 8.61 14.26 -41.73
CA GLN A 335 7.71 13.82 -42.81
C GLN A 335 6.24 13.94 -42.43
N LEU A 336 5.86 13.56 -41.21
CA LEU A 336 4.48 13.72 -40.72
C LEU A 336 4.04 15.18 -40.68
N LYS A 337 4.91 16.09 -40.24
CA LYS A 337 4.63 17.54 -40.25
C LYS A 337 4.51 18.09 -41.66
N GLU A 338 5.37 17.66 -42.58
CA GLU A 338 5.29 18.05 -44.00
C GLU A 338 3.99 17.53 -44.64
N ASN A 339 3.60 16.28 -44.37
CA ASN A 339 2.35 15.72 -44.87
C ASN A 339 1.11 16.44 -44.32
N ILE A 340 1.12 16.83 -43.04
CA ILE A 340 0.03 17.61 -42.42
C ILE A 340 -0.03 19.03 -43.01
N ALA A 341 1.12 19.65 -43.29
CA ALA A 341 1.16 20.98 -43.92
C ALA A 341 0.56 20.93 -45.34
N ILE A 342 0.86 19.89 -46.13
CA ILE A 342 0.30 19.68 -47.46
C ILE A 342 -1.23 19.49 -47.39
N LEU A 343 -1.71 18.68 -46.44
CA LEU A 343 -3.16 18.46 -46.26
C LEU A 343 -3.91 19.74 -45.87
N ASN A 344 -3.29 20.61 -45.06
CA ASN A 344 -3.89 21.88 -44.66
C ASN A 344 -3.85 22.94 -45.78
N GLU A 345 -2.90 22.85 -46.71
CA GLU A 345 -2.86 23.72 -47.91
C GLU A 345 -3.95 23.31 -48.92
N ASP A 346 -4.22 22.01 -49.08
CA ASP A 346 -5.29 21.51 -49.95
C ASP A 346 -6.70 21.85 -49.40
N ASP A 347 -6.90 21.86 -48.08
CA ASP A 347 -8.17 22.25 -47.45
C ASP A 347 -8.45 23.77 -47.49
N MET A 348 -7.42 24.60 -47.67
CA MET A 348 -7.57 26.07 -47.80
C MET A 348 -7.91 26.53 -49.23
N VAL A 349 -7.84 25.65 -50.24
CA VAL A 349 -8.19 25.98 -51.64
C VAL A 349 -9.70 25.82 -51.92
N HIS A 350 -10.48 25.28 -50.98
CA HIS A 350 -11.94 25.09 -51.15
C HIS A 350 -12.84 25.97 -50.27
N VAL A 351 -12.31 27.03 -49.63
CA VAL A 351 -13.11 28.00 -48.87
C VAL A 351 -13.02 29.40 -49.49
N SER A 352 -13.46 29.51 -50.74
CA SER A 352 -13.93 30.78 -51.31
C SER A 352 -14.93 30.46 -52.41
N GLU A 353 -16.11 31.11 -52.31
CA GLU A 353 -17.31 30.99 -53.14
C GLU A 353 -18.36 30.00 -52.64
N GLU A 354 -19.14 30.44 -51.64
CA GLU A 354 -20.60 30.62 -51.78
C GLU A 354 -21.12 31.71 -50.83
#